data_AF-A0A954Y6Y3-F1
#
_entry.id   AF-A0A954Y6Y3-F1
#
_cell.length_a   1.000
_cell.length_b   1.000
_cell.length_c   1.000
_cell.angle_alpha   90.00
_cell.angle_beta   90.00
_cell.angle_gamma   90.00
#
_symmetry.space_group_name_H-M   'P 1'
#
loop_
_entity.id
_entity.type
_entity.pdbx_description
1 polymer ?
#
loop_
_entity_poly.entity_id
_entity_poly.type
_entity_poly.pdbx_seq_one_letter_code
_entity_poly.pdbx_strand_id
1 'polypeptide(L)'
;MSGYVQPVRVFGPKEITIAADSSVGYAQSHEGRVLVGLAVGGVYSFAISGLPNFPEAEVYASVEIIDRLHPPCGKELRYPVPVELTQEELELAANSSFVTRVIYVEDPRNALSVAEKRLSETGGQQWFEAAPGEDPLVAADVLGRPIAILRIGSRRPYLPRVTTPPMQVYQEPVEDEQPVFQMPLVTEE
;
A
#
# COMPACT_ATOMS: atom_id res chain seq x y z
N MET A 1 -4.35 24.47 -3.84
CA MET A 1 -3.64 24.14 -2.59
C MET A 1 -2.94 22.82 -2.82
N SER A 2 -1.60 22.76 -2.77
CA SER A 2 -0.88 21.49 -2.88
C SER A 2 -0.85 20.87 -1.48
N GLY A 3 -1.61 19.79 -1.28
CA GLY A 3 -1.59 19.01 -0.05
C GLY A 3 -0.30 18.20 0.07
N TYR A 4 -0.04 17.63 1.25
CA TYR A 4 1.10 16.73 1.47
C TYR A 4 1.03 15.54 0.50
N VAL A 5 2.17 15.15 -0.06
CA VAL A 5 2.31 13.96 -0.92
C VAL A 5 2.89 12.84 -0.06
N GLN A 6 2.09 11.81 0.17
CA GLN A 6 2.44 10.61 0.92
C GLN A 6 3.09 9.58 0.00
N PRO A 7 4.32 9.11 0.30
CA PRO A 7 4.87 7.92 -0.35
C PRO A 7 4.06 6.67 0.01
N VAL A 8 3.72 5.88 -1.01
CA VAL A 8 2.92 4.67 -0.92
C VAL A 8 3.59 3.59 -1.75
N ARG A 9 3.82 2.42 -1.16
CA ARG A 9 4.32 1.24 -1.86
C ARG A 9 3.15 0.32 -2.12
N VAL A 10 2.79 0.13 -3.38
CA VAL A 10 1.80 -0.88 -3.79
C VAL A 10 2.57 -2.11 -4.26
N PHE A 11 2.26 -3.28 -3.72
CA PHE A 11 2.98 -4.51 -4.02
C PHE A 11 2.08 -5.74 -3.92
N GLY A 12 2.48 -6.86 -4.51
CA GLY A 12 1.75 -8.13 -4.45
C GLY A 12 2.63 -9.31 -4.89
N PRO A 13 2.03 -10.41 -5.38
CA PRO A 13 2.75 -11.54 -5.95
C PRO A 13 3.77 -11.12 -7.01
N LYS A 14 4.85 -11.90 -7.20
CA LYS A 14 5.93 -11.52 -8.13
C LYS A 14 5.48 -11.53 -9.59
N GLU A 15 4.43 -12.28 -9.89
CA GLU A 15 3.91 -12.55 -11.23
C GLU A 15 3.01 -11.41 -11.74
N ILE A 16 2.47 -10.59 -10.84
CA ILE A 16 1.55 -9.52 -11.24
C ILE A 16 2.30 -8.32 -11.81
N THR A 17 1.67 -7.67 -12.78
CA THR A 17 2.08 -6.36 -13.28
C THR A 17 1.15 -5.30 -12.69
N ILE A 18 1.74 -4.23 -12.13
CA ILE A 18 1.00 -3.10 -11.58
C ILE A 18 1.23 -1.88 -12.47
N ALA A 19 0.17 -1.31 -13.03
CA ALA A 19 0.19 -0.11 -13.84
C ALA A 19 -0.54 1.04 -13.13
N ALA A 20 0.19 2.11 -12.85
CA ALA A 20 -0.34 3.30 -12.19
C ALA A 20 -1.01 4.26 -13.18
N ASP A 21 -2.28 4.66 -12.94
CA ASP A 21 -2.97 5.65 -13.76
C ASP A 21 -2.33 7.04 -13.56
N SER A 22 -1.67 7.56 -14.60
CA SER A 22 -0.99 8.85 -14.57
C SER A 22 -1.66 9.82 -15.56
N SER A 23 -1.91 11.05 -15.12
CA SER A 23 -2.51 12.10 -15.95
C SER A 23 -1.58 12.63 -17.06
N VAL A 24 -0.30 12.20 -17.09
CA VAL A 24 0.71 12.65 -18.06
C VAL A 24 1.51 11.45 -18.57
N GLY A 25 0.99 10.78 -19.60
CA GLY A 25 1.65 9.67 -20.27
C GLY A 25 1.10 8.29 -19.90
N TYR A 26 1.47 7.28 -20.71
CA TYR A 26 1.10 5.89 -20.49
C TYR A 26 1.51 5.44 -19.09
N ALA A 27 0.60 4.75 -18.40
CA ALA A 27 0.88 4.09 -17.14
C ALA A 27 2.17 3.27 -17.26
N GLN A 28 3.16 3.55 -16.42
CA GLN A 28 4.34 2.70 -16.34
C GLN A 28 3.94 1.42 -15.62
N SER A 29 4.22 0.29 -16.25
CA SER A 29 4.01 -1.04 -15.69
C SER A 29 5.22 -1.44 -14.87
N HIS A 30 4.98 -1.96 -13.67
CA HIS A 30 6.01 -2.43 -12.75
C HIS A 30 5.71 -3.86 -12.31
N GLU A 31 6.73 -4.71 -12.31
CA GLU A 31 6.61 -6.11 -11.87
C GLU A 31 6.53 -6.19 -10.35
N GLY A 32 5.43 -6.75 -9.84
CA GLY A 32 5.18 -7.09 -8.44
C GLY A 32 5.11 -5.92 -7.45
N ARG A 33 5.68 -4.75 -7.74
CA ARG A 33 5.72 -3.59 -6.83
C ARG A 33 5.94 -2.26 -7.55
N VAL A 34 5.39 -1.18 -6.97
CA VAL A 34 5.64 0.20 -7.40
C VAL A 34 5.64 1.15 -6.19
N LEU A 35 6.56 2.10 -6.16
CA LEU A 35 6.62 3.19 -5.18
C LEU A 35 6.12 4.48 -5.81
N VAL A 36 5.07 5.06 -5.22
CA VAL A 36 4.38 6.24 -5.76
C VAL A 36 4.13 7.32 -4.71
N GLY A 37 4.05 8.56 -5.15
CA GLY A 37 3.68 9.72 -4.34
C GLY A 37 2.23 10.10 -4.61
N LEU A 38 1.40 10.00 -3.58
CA LEU A 38 -0.03 10.24 -3.63
C LEU A 38 -0.38 11.45 -2.74
N ALA A 39 -1.05 12.45 -3.30
CA ALA A 39 -1.55 13.58 -2.53
C ALA A 39 -2.65 13.12 -1.56
N VAL A 40 -2.55 13.56 -0.30
CA VAL A 40 -3.58 13.32 0.71
C VAL A 40 -4.90 13.96 0.26
N GLY A 41 -6.01 13.22 0.41
CA GLY A 41 -7.33 13.53 -0.11
C GLY A 41 -7.57 13.06 -1.56
N GLY A 42 -6.57 12.47 -2.22
CA GLY A 42 -6.68 11.95 -3.58
C GLY A 42 -7.11 10.48 -3.63
N VAL A 43 -7.77 10.11 -4.73
CA VAL A 43 -8.12 8.73 -5.09
C VAL A 43 -7.38 8.35 -6.36
N TYR A 44 -6.59 7.28 -6.28
CA TYR A 44 -5.66 6.85 -7.31
C TYR A 44 -6.00 5.46 -7.80
N SER A 45 -5.97 5.23 -9.11
CA SER A 45 -6.33 3.93 -9.70
C SER A 45 -5.08 3.19 -10.19
N PHE A 46 -5.11 1.88 -10.02
CA PHE A 46 -4.08 0.95 -10.48
C PHE A 46 -4.76 -0.15 -11.28
N ALA A 47 -4.17 -0.51 -12.42
CA ALA A 47 -4.53 -1.69 -13.17
C ALA A 47 -3.56 -2.82 -12.83
N ILE A 48 -4.09 -4.02 -12.58
CA ILE A 48 -3.35 -5.21 -12.22
C ILE A 48 -3.63 -6.29 -13.26
N SER A 49 -2.58 -6.85 -13.83
CA SER A 49 -2.63 -7.94 -14.81
C SER A 49 -1.61 -9.02 -14.48
N GLY A 50 -1.64 -10.15 -15.21
CA GLY A 50 -0.71 -11.27 -14.97
C GLY A 50 -1.04 -12.07 -13.71
N LEU A 51 -2.32 -12.17 -13.34
CA LEU A 51 -2.74 -12.95 -12.18
C LEU A 51 -2.47 -14.46 -12.43
N PRO A 52 -1.81 -15.19 -11.52
CA PRO A 52 -1.39 -16.58 -11.74
C PRO A 52 -2.52 -17.52 -12.20
N ASN A 53 -3.69 -17.42 -11.55
CA ASN A 53 -4.86 -18.26 -11.83
C ASN A 53 -5.84 -17.64 -12.85
N PHE A 54 -5.62 -16.39 -13.24
CA PHE A 54 -6.49 -15.63 -14.13
C PHE A 54 -5.65 -14.78 -15.12
N PRO A 55 -4.88 -15.41 -16.02
CA PRO A 55 -3.88 -14.70 -16.83
C PRO A 55 -4.48 -13.65 -17.77
N GLU A 56 -5.71 -13.87 -18.23
CA GLU A 56 -6.45 -12.95 -19.12
C GLU A 56 -7.26 -11.90 -18.34
N ALA A 57 -7.34 -12.00 -17.01
CA ALA A 57 -8.10 -11.05 -16.21
C ALA A 57 -7.28 -9.78 -15.95
N GLU A 58 -7.97 -8.65 -15.99
CA GLU A 58 -7.46 -7.36 -15.56
C GLU A 58 -8.31 -6.87 -14.38
N VAL A 59 -7.68 -6.71 -13.23
CA VAL A 59 -8.32 -6.24 -12.00
C VAL A 59 -7.92 -4.79 -11.74
N TYR A 60 -8.89 -3.97 -11.35
CA TYR A 60 -8.61 -2.58 -10.98
C TYR A 60 -8.72 -2.38 -9.48
N ALA A 61 -7.69 -1.75 -8.93
CA ALA A 61 -7.65 -1.30 -7.56
C ALA A 61 -7.68 0.24 -7.50
N SER A 62 -8.21 0.78 -6.41
CA SER A 62 -8.07 2.18 -6.07
C SER A 62 -7.53 2.35 -4.66
N VAL A 63 -6.63 3.31 -4.49
CA VAL A 63 -6.08 3.73 -3.20
C VAL A 63 -6.49 5.16 -2.95
N GLU A 64 -7.23 5.38 -1.88
CA GLU A 64 -7.58 6.70 -1.36
C GLU A 64 -6.71 7.01 -0.15
N ILE A 65 -6.00 8.14 -0.18
CA ILE A 65 -5.16 8.57 0.94
C ILE A 65 -5.95 9.56 1.77
N ILE A 66 -6.19 9.22 3.03
CA ILE A 66 -7.01 10.01 3.95
C ILE A 66 -6.17 10.74 5.01
N ASP A 67 -4.98 10.24 5.33
CA ASP A 67 -4.02 10.89 6.23
C ASP A 67 -2.57 10.54 5.83
N ARG A 68 -1.59 11.06 6.57
CA ARG A 68 -0.16 10.87 6.32
C ARG A 68 0.57 10.17 7.46
N LEU A 69 1.69 9.56 7.09
CA LEU A 69 2.72 9.13 8.02
C LEU A 69 3.59 10.33 8.46
N HIS A 70 4.28 10.15 9.58
CA HIS A 70 5.25 11.11 10.10
C HIS A 70 6.63 10.43 10.26
N PRO A 71 7.25 9.98 9.15
CA PRO A 71 8.56 9.34 9.19
C PRO A 71 9.65 10.36 9.58
N PRO A 72 10.84 9.90 10.00
CA PRO A 72 11.98 10.80 10.19
C PRO A 72 12.27 11.60 8.92
N CYS A 73 12.62 12.88 9.08
CA CYS A 73 12.90 13.79 7.98
C CYS A 73 13.93 13.18 7.00
N GLY A 74 13.60 13.18 5.70
CA GLY A 74 14.43 12.62 4.65
C GLY A 74 14.35 11.09 4.50
N LYS A 75 13.52 10.41 5.30
CA LYS A 75 13.28 8.96 5.23
C LYS A 75 11.88 8.61 4.74
N GLU A 76 11.17 9.55 4.12
CA GLU A 76 9.79 9.38 3.68
C GLU A 76 9.65 8.23 2.66
N LEU A 77 10.58 8.12 1.71
CA LEU A 77 10.61 7.02 0.74
C LEU A 77 11.04 5.68 1.33
N ARG A 78 11.73 5.69 2.49
CA ARG A 78 12.12 4.47 3.21
C ARG A 78 10.97 3.88 4.01
N TYR A 79 10.09 4.74 4.53
CA TYR A 79 8.92 4.33 5.31
C TYR A 79 7.62 4.77 4.60
N PRO A 80 7.34 4.25 3.39
CA PRO A 80 6.09 4.53 2.70
C PRO A 80 4.93 3.79 3.38
N VAL A 81 3.70 4.18 3.05
CA VAL A 81 2.51 3.39 3.40
C VAL A 81 2.53 2.08 2.60
N PRO A 82 2.58 0.90 3.24
CA PRO A 82 2.50 -0.36 2.52
C PRO A 82 1.04 -0.66 2.13
N VAL A 83 0.84 -0.98 0.86
CA VAL A 83 -0.44 -1.42 0.30
C VAL A 83 -0.21 -2.76 -0.39
N GLU A 84 -0.47 -3.84 0.32
CA GLU A 84 -0.37 -5.20 -0.21
C GLU A 84 -1.62 -5.58 -1.01
N LEU A 85 -1.43 -6.11 -2.22
CA LEU A 85 -2.45 -6.73 -3.04
C LEU A 85 -2.28 -8.23 -2.88
N THR A 86 -3.05 -8.86 -1.99
CA THR A 86 -2.87 -10.30 -1.74
C THR A 86 -3.38 -11.11 -2.92
N GLN A 87 -2.83 -12.31 -3.11
CA GLN A 87 -3.31 -13.21 -4.16
C GLN A 87 -4.81 -13.52 -3.99
N GLU A 88 -5.25 -13.77 -2.75
CA GLU A 88 -6.64 -14.09 -2.41
C GLU A 88 -7.60 -12.94 -2.79
N GLU A 89 -7.25 -11.70 -2.45
CA GLU A 89 -8.07 -10.53 -2.79
C GLU A 89 -8.15 -10.30 -4.31
N LEU A 90 -7.05 -10.51 -5.02
CA LEU A 90 -7.00 -10.41 -6.48
C LEU A 90 -7.84 -11.48 -7.15
N GLU A 91 -7.83 -12.71 -6.65
CA GLU A 91 -8.67 -13.81 -7.14
C GLU A 91 -10.16 -13.56 -6.86
N LEU A 92 -10.50 -13.07 -5.67
CA LEU A 92 -11.87 -12.65 -5.35
C LEU A 92 -12.35 -11.58 -6.34
N ALA A 93 -11.53 -10.57 -6.59
CA ALA A 93 -11.84 -9.49 -7.51
C ALA A 93 -11.96 -9.95 -8.97
N ALA A 94 -11.08 -10.86 -9.42
CA ALA A 94 -11.19 -11.49 -10.74
C ALA A 94 -12.51 -12.26 -10.90
N ASN A 95 -13.03 -12.82 -9.80
CA ASN A 95 -14.35 -13.47 -9.74
C ASN A 95 -15.50 -12.50 -9.42
N SER A 96 -15.38 -11.23 -9.79
CA SER A 96 -16.42 -10.20 -9.64
C SER A 96 -16.82 -9.86 -8.19
N SER A 97 -15.96 -10.18 -7.21
CA SER A 97 -16.12 -9.65 -5.84
C SER A 97 -15.53 -8.26 -5.72
N PHE A 98 -15.95 -7.51 -4.71
CA PHE A 98 -15.42 -6.19 -4.39
C PHE A 98 -14.86 -6.18 -2.98
N VAL A 99 -13.56 -5.95 -2.85
CA VAL A 99 -12.85 -5.93 -1.56
C VAL A 99 -12.62 -4.48 -1.14
N THR A 100 -12.90 -4.16 0.12
CA THR A 100 -12.55 -2.87 0.74
C THR A 100 -11.71 -3.11 1.97
N ARG A 101 -10.51 -2.53 2.02
CA ARG A 101 -9.61 -2.60 3.17
C ARG A 101 -9.26 -1.21 3.64
N VAL A 102 -9.31 -1.00 4.95
CA VAL A 102 -8.83 0.23 5.59
C VAL A 102 -7.46 -0.06 6.18
N ILE A 103 -6.48 0.74 5.79
CA ILE A 103 -5.11 0.66 6.27
C ILE A 103 -4.96 1.72 7.34
N TYR A 104 -4.50 1.30 8.52
CA TYR A 104 -4.33 2.18 9.68
C TYR A 104 -2.94 2.01 10.29
N VAL A 105 -2.53 3.03 11.05
CA VAL A 105 -1.34 2.99 11.92
C VAL A 105 -1.82 2.68 13.32
N GLU A 106 -1.32 1.60 13.91
CA GLU A 106 -1.69 1.20 15.27
C GLU A 106 -1.29 2.26 16.31
N ASP A 107 -2.04 2.35 17.41
CA ASP A 107 -1.60 3.12 18.58
C ASP A 107 -0.48 2.36 19.31
N PRO A 108 0.76 2.89 19.39
CA PRO A 108 1.88 2.19 20.02
C PRO A 108 1.65 1.87 21.50
N ARG A 109 0.69 2.51 22.17
CA ARG A 109 0.34 2.21 23.57
C ARG A 109 -0.52 0.95 23.72
N ASN A 110 -1.23 0.57 22.67
CA ASN A 110 -2.17 -0.56 22.66
C ASN A 110 -1.68 -1.71 21.75
N ALA A 111 -0.75 -1.43 20.83
CA ALA A 111 -0.20 -2.42 19.91
C ALA A 111 0.52 -3.55 20.67
N LEU A 112 0.22 -4.78 20.28
CA LEU A 112 0.98 -5.93 20.76
C LEU A 112 2.40 -5.84 20.19
N SER A 113 3.41 -6.04 21.02
CA SER A 113 4.81 -6.13 20.58
C SER A 113 5.06 -7.45 19.87
N VAL A 114 4.42 -7.66 18.73
CA VAL A 114 4.74 -8.76 17.82
C VAL A 114 5.73 -8.21 16.81
N ALA A 115 6.90 -8.83 16.71
CA ALA A 115 7.81 -8.52 15.62
C ALA A 115 7.12 -8.93 14.32
N GLU A 116 6.58 -7.96 13.57
CA GLU A 116 6.15 -8.21 12.21
C GLU A 116 7.35 -8.81 11.47
N LYS A 117 7.18 -10.03 10.94
CA LYS A 117 8.14 -10.55 9.96
C LYS A 117 8.19 -9.49 8.86
N ARG A 118 9.40 -8.96 8.63
CA ARG A 118 9.71 -7.91 7.64
C ARG A 118 8.82 -8.13 6.41
N LEU A 119 8.18 -7.05 5.93
CA LEU A 119 7.15 -7.00 4.85
C LEU A 119 7.59 -7.56 3.47
N SER A 120 8.55 -8.50 3.41
CA SER A 120 8.69 -9.66 2.50
C SER A 120 9.86 -10.53 3.02
N GLU A 121 9.95 -11.86 2.84
CA GLU A 121 9.59 -12.71 1.69
C GLU A 121 8.53 -13.80 1.95
N THR A 122 7.99 -13.95 3.17
CA THR A 122 6.85 -14.85 3.48
C THR A 122 5.98 -14.35 4.66
N GLY A 123 6.08 -13.07 5.02
CA GLY A 123 5.27 -12.43 6.07
C GLY A 123 4.62 -11.17 5.52
N GLY A 124 3.31 -11.23 5.26
CA GLY A 124 2.52 -10.12 4.75
C GLY A 124 2.07 -9.14 5.82
N GLN A 125 1.41 -8.07 5.38
CA GLN A 125 0.72 -7.09 6.23
C GLN A 125 -0.32 -7.84 7.09
N GLN A 126 -0.30 -7.63 8.40
CA GLN A 126 -1.33 -8.21 9.26
C GLN A 126 -2.69 -7.57 8.95
N TRP A 127 -3.73 -8.39 8.91
CA TRP A 127 -5.09 -7.95 8.63
C TRP A 127 -6.09 -8.84 9.38
N PHE A 128 -7.31 -8.34 9.50
CA PHE A 128 -8.46 -9.08 10.02
C PHE A 128 -9.72 -8.64 9.28
N GLU A 129 -10.75 -9.48 9.29
CA GLU A 129 -12.05 -9.14 8.69
C GLU A 129 -12.88 -8.30 9.66
N ALA A 130 -13.47 -7.22 9.17
CA ALA A 130 -14.52 -6.52 9.90
C ALA A 130 -15.75 -7.42 10.04
N ALA A 131 -16.47 -7.31 11.16
CA ALA A 131 -17.66 -8.12 11.38
C ALA A 131 -18.76 -7.79 10.36
N PRO A 132 -19.67 -8.73 10.04
CA PRO A 132 -20.80 -8.44 9.15
C PRO A 132 -21.62 -7.23 9.64
N GLY A 133 -21.73 -6.20 8.80
CA GLY A 133 -22.44 -4.95 9.11
C GLY A 133 -21.62 -3.89 9.85
N GLU A 134 -20.36 -4.17 10.17
CA GLU A 134 -19.42 -3.20 10.72
C GLU A 134 -18.80 -2.32 9.61
N ASP A 135 -18.55 -1.05 9.92
CA ASP A 135 -17.81 -0.17 9.03
C ASP A 135 -16.30 -0.32 9.30
N PRO A 136 -15.50 -0.80 8.33
CA PRO A 136 -14.07 -1.00 8.52
C PRO A 136 -13.31 0.29 8.82
N LEU A 137 -13.84 1.46 8.44
CA LEU A 137 -13.22 2.75 8.76
C LEU A 137 -13.38 3.08 10.24
N VAL A 138 -14.55 2.80 10.81
CA VAL A 138 -14.82 2.98 12.25
C VAL A 138 -13.99 1.98 13.06
N ALA A 139 -13.93 0.71 12.63
CA ALA A 139 -13.11 -0.30 13.28
C ALA A 139 -11.63 0.11 13.32
N ALA A 140 -11.10 0.60 12.20
CA ALA A 140 -9.72 1.08 12.09
C ALA A 140 -9.44 2.31 12.97
N ASP A 141 -10.41 3.23 13.12
CA ASP A 141 -10.30 4.41 14.00
C ASP A 141 -10.29 4.04 15.49
N VAL A 142 -10.94 2.95 15.88
CA VAL A 142 -10.87 2.41 17.25
C VAL A 142 -9.49 1.79 17.55
N LEU A 143 -8.89 1.12 16.57
CA LEU A 143 -7.61 0.42 16.72
C LEU A 143 -6.38 1.33 16.55
N GLY A 144 -6.54 2.44 15.84
CA GLY A 144 -5.45 3.34 15.55
C GLY A 144 -5.88 4.52 14.68
N ARG A 145 -5.01 4.94 13.76
CA ARG A 145 -5.29 6.06 12.86
C ARG A 145 -5.41 5.58 11.41
N PRO A 146 -6.60 5.63 10.80
CA PRO A 146 -6.77 5.33 9.39
C PRO A 146 -5.93 6.27 8.51
N ILE A 147 -5.21 5.71 7.54
CA ILE A 147 -4.32 6.47 6.64
C ILE A 147 -4.65 6.28 5.16
N ALA A 148 -5.20 5.11 4.79
CA ALA A 148 -5.57 4.83 3.42
C ALA A 148 -6.75 3.86 3.33
N ILE A 149 -7.49 3.92 2.22
CA ILE A 149 -8.55 2.98 1.87
C ILE A 149 -8.18 2.33 0.53
N LEU A 150 -8.05 1.02 0.53
CA LEU A 150 -7.84 0.20 -0.65
C LEU A 150 -9.17 -0.40 -1.08
N ARG A 151 -9.48 -0.33 -2.37
CA ARG A 151 -10.66 -0.98 -2.97
C ARG A 151 -10.25 -1.77 -4.20
N ILE A 152 -10.59 -3.04 -4.28
CA ILE A 152 -10.19 -3.96 -5.36
C ILE A 152 -11.45 -4.53 -6.02
N GLY A 153 -11.44 -4.70 -7.34
CA GLY A 153 -12.61 -5.14 -8.11
C GLY A 153 -13.43 -3.99 -8.69
N SER A 154 -12.81 -2.81 -8.79
CA SER A 154 -13.44 -1.67 -9.46
C SER A 154 -13.56 -1.92 -10.96
N ARG A 155 -14.52 -1.27 -11.62
CA ARG A 155 -14.59 -1.28 -13.09
C ARG A 155 -13.43 -0.47 -13.66
N ARG A 156 -12.97 -0.83 -14.86
CA ARG A 156 -12.03 -0.03 -15.64
C ARG A 156 -12.48 1.44 -15.65
N PRO A 157 -11.61 2.39 -15.26
CA PRO A 157 -11.90 3.80 -15.43
C PRO A 157 -12.15 4.10 -16.92
N TYR A 158 -13.34 4.61 -17.26
CA TYR A 158 -13.70 4.90 -18.66
C TYR A 158 -12.88 6.07 -19.25
N LEU A 159 -12.35 6.94 -18.38
CA LEU A 159 -11.46 8.05 -18.71
C LEU A 159 -10.49 8.23 -17.53
N PRO A 160 -9.25 8.72 -17.74
CA PRO A 160 -8.45 9.24 -16.65
C PRO A 160 -9.30 10.28 -15.93
N ARG A 161 -9.52 10.10 -14.63
CA ARG A 161 -10.36 11.01 -13.86
C ARG A 161 -9.74 12.40 -13.99
N VAL A 162 -10.49 13.34 -14.57
CA VAL A 162 -10.09 14.76 -14.73
C VAL A 162 -9.70 15.38 -13.38
N THR A 163 -10.14 14.78 -12.28
CA THR A 163 -9.88 15.20 -10.90
C THR A 163 -8.81 14.38 -10.18
N THR A 164 -8.20 13.36 -10.79
CA THR A 164 -7.12 12.61 -10.14
C THR A 164 -5.91 13.54 -10.05
N PRO A 165 -5.41 13.83 -8.83
CA PRO A 165 -4.20 14.62 -8.70
C PRO A 165 -3.03 13.88 -9.36
N PRO A 166 -1.96 14.57 -9.78
CA PRO A 166 -0.82 13.91 -10.39
C PRO A 166 -0.24 12.86 -9.43
N MET A 167 0.09 11.70 -9.98
CA MET A 167 0.83 10.64 -9.29
C MET A 167 2.31 10.73 -9.70
N GLN A 168 3.22 10.72 -8.72
CA GLN A 168 4.65 10.69 -8.99
C GLN A 168 5.19 9.28 -8.76
N VAL A 169 5.81 8.65 -9.75
CA VAL A 169 6.49 7.36 -9.57
C VAL A 169 7.93 7.61 -9.09
N TYR A 170 8.35 6.88 -8.06
CA TYR A 170 9.70 6.95 -7.49
C TYR A 170 10.50 5.68 -7.79
N GLN A 171 11.82 5.80 -7.80
CA GLN A 171 12.72 4.64 -7.71
C GLN A 171 12.76 4.16 -6.26
N GLU A 172 12.78 2.85 -6.04
CA GLU A 172 12.96 2.30 -4.70
C GLU A 172 14.32 2.74 -4.14
N PRO A 173 14.38 3.23 -2.88
CA PRO A 173 15.65 3.57 -2.27
C PRO A 173 16.52 2.32 -2.14
N VAL A 174 17.80 2.46 -2.49
CA VAL A 174 18.82 1.43 -2.20
C VAL A 174 18.86 1.25 -0.69
N GLU A 175 18.72 0.01 -0.20
CA GLU A 175 18.87 -0.27 1.23
C GLU A 175 20.29 0.12 1.66
N ASP A 176 20.44 1.23 2.40
CA ASP A 176 21.70 1.48 3.10
C ASP A 176 21.94 0.32 4.06
N GLU A 177 23.08 -0.37 3.92
CA GLU A 177 23.60 -1.29 4.93
C GLU A 177 23.44 -0.63 6.30
N GLN A 178 22.61 -1.20 7.18
CA GLN A 178 22.54 -0.68 8.52
C GLN A 178 23.93 -0.79 9.14
N PRO A 179 24.50 0.27 9.75
CA PRO A 179 25.67 0.09 10.56
C PRO A 179 25.28 -0.89 11.67
N VAL A 180 25.97 -2.03 11.71
CA VAL A 180 25.90 -2.95 12.84
C VAL A 180 26.23 -2.08 14.06
N PHE A 181 25.24 -1.79 14.91
CA PHE A 181 25.50 -1.22 16.22
C PHE A 181 26.27 -2.30 17.00
N GLN A 182 27.59 -2.26 16.90
CA GLN A 182 28.50 -3.03 17.74
C GLN A 182 28.29 -2.51 19.16
N MET A 183 27.51 -3.24 19.96
CA MET A 183 27.55 -3.08 21.40
C MET A 183 29.01 -3.25 21.83
N PRO A 184 29.61 -2.28 22.56
CA PRO A 184 30.92 -2.50 23.12
C PRO A 184 30.82 -3.71 24.04
N LEU A 185 31.71 -4.69 23.84
CA LEU A 185 31.94 -5.76 24.79
C LEU A 185 32.20 -5.08 26.14
N VAL A 186 31.27 -5.27 27.08
CA VAL A 186 31.50 -4.93 28.47
C VAL A 186 32.55 -5.93 28.95
N THR A 187 33.80 -5.47 29.05
CA THR A 187 34.85 -6.23 29.71
C THR A 187 34.49 -6.23 31.19
N GLU A 188 33.98 -7.36 31.69
CA GLU A 188 34.02 -7.63 33.13
C GLU A 188 35.50 -7.74 33.56
N GLU A 189 35.77 -7.24 34.77
CA GLU A 189 37.08 -6.93 35.36
C GLU A 189 38.16 -8.01 35.27
#